data_AF-A0A059B867-F1
#
_entry.id   AF-A0A059B867-F1
#
_cell.length_a   1.000
_cell.length_b   1.000
_cell.length_c   1.000
_cell.angle_alpha   90.00
_cell.angle_beta   90.00
_cell.angle_gamma   90.00
#
_symmetry.space_group_name_H-M   'P 1'
#
loop_
_entity.id
_entity.type
_entity.pdbx_description
1 polymer ?
#
loop_
_entity_poly.entity_id
_entity_poly.type
_entity_poly.pdbx_seq_one_letter_code
_entity_poly.pdbx_strand_id
1 'polypeptide(L)'
;MSSSTCHDMKTLPELQHFALVLQVRSFDSYVLNPMYQARSQKAAVEFLWMVGQRSDISSSEKLNCEALSGVSKEELAWWKSNILWSLRQYECFEKPLVMWDIIAALLAINQLVPHFVDDLLLEWLSSSFTESCSKLSKEKVLADFSRRLSKLTSRHLHLLNVICRRVILSEVKAYDINSNEHDHRTTCENREEQMMLWMDLLLTSERELRERLVGINFACSSLMSQVDANMSPSGYWYPSGLAQMEQWVGCGQVRDQLRLLVSQANLNGKSLGSRDHVREERCPYCTASVPFEYAEVAYCQGANSNGNVGQRHKLVRCAVSMQICPTTPLWFCICCHRRASKLAPEPLFTMVEYPENFASLVGSSLRVASKPLCPFCGILLQRHQPEFLLSTAPV
;
A
#
# COMPACT_ATOMS: atom_id res chain seq x y z
N MET A 1 -52.61 20.22 -31.13
CA MET A 1 -52.82 18.93 -31.81
C MET A 1 -51.44 18.29 -31.89
N SER A 2 -51.09 17.46 -30.91
CA SER A 2 -51.14 15.96 -31.00
C SER A 2 -50.13 15.47 -32.06
N SER A 3 -49.19 14.57 -31.81
CA SER A 3 -49.12 13.49 -30.81
C SER A 3 -47.81 12.70 -31.00
N SER A 4 -47.31 12.09 -29.91
CA SER A 4 -46.77 10.71 -29.81
C SER A 4 -45.60 10.28 -30.74
N THR A 5 -44.54 9.61 -30.28
CA THR A 5 -44.56 8.39 -29.47
C THR A 5 -43.23 8.18 -28.74
N CYS A 6 -43.34 7.90 -27.45
CA CYS A 6 -42.33 7.28 -26.61
C CYS A 6 -42.47 5.75 -26.73
N HIS A 7 -41.40 5.02 -27.02
CA HIS A 7 -41.24 3.55 -26.93
C HIS A 7 -39.74 3.25 -26.91
N ASP A 8 -39.16 2.35 -26.15
CA ASP A 8 -39.54 1.63 -24.93
C ASP A 8 -38.19 1.15 -24.37
N MET A 9 -37.85 1.51 -23.13
CA MET A 9 -36.66 0.99 -22.43
C MET A 9 -36.99 -0.40 -21.89
N LYS A 10 -36.36 -1.44 -22.44
CA LYS A 10 -36.31 -2.76 -21.81
C LYS A 10 -34.94 -3.40 -22.06
N THR A 11 -34.08 -3.39 -21.04
CA THR A 11 -33.10 -4.44 -20.67
C THR A 11 -32.16 -3.89 -19.58
N LEU A 12 -32.62 -3.87 -18.33
CA LEU A 12 -31.83 -3.56 -17.13
C LEU A 12 -31.95 -4.55 -15.93
N PRO A 13 -32.67 -5.70 -15.93
CA PRO A 13 -32.77 -6.50 -14.68
C PRO A 13 -31.63 -7.53 -14.45
N GLU A 14 -30.92 -7.98 -15.50
CA GLU A 14 -30.15 -9.24 -15.39
C GLU A 14 -28.69 -9.07 -14.91
N LEU A 15 -28.04 -7.94 -15.22
CA LEU A 15 -26.69 -7.62 -14.72
C LEU A 15 -26.69 -7.22 -13.22
N GLN A 16 -27.83 -6.74 -12.71
CA GLN A 16 -27.99 -6.31 -11.31
C GLN A 16 -28.03 -7.49 -10.33
N HIS A 17 -28.56 -8.64 -10.73
CA HIS A 17 -28.47 -9.87 -9.93
C HIS A 17 -27.06 -10.49 -9.92
N PHE A 18 -26.27 -10.28 -10.97
CA PHE A 18 -24.96 -10.92 -11.13
C PHE A 18 -23.91 -10.34 -10.17
N ALA A 19 -23.87 -9.02 -10.01
CA ALA A 19 -23.05 -8.36 -8.99
C ALA A 19 -23.47 -8.75 -7.57
N LEU A 20 -24.78 -8.92 -7.34
CA LEU A 20 -25.35 -9.27 -6.04
C LEU A 20 -25.00 -10.69 -5.59
N VAL A 21 -25.10 -11.70 -6.47
CA VAL A 21 -24.81 -13.10 -6.11
C VAL A 21 -23.31 -13.35 -5.96
N LEU A 22 -22.46 -12.70 -6.78
CA LEU A 22 -21.01 -12.79 -6.65
C LEU A 22 -20.51 -12.10 -5.38
N GLN A 23 -21.12 -10.99 -4.97
CA GLN A 23 -20.74 -10.28 -3.75
C GLN A 23 -21.26 -11.00 -2.49
N VAL A 24 -22.48 -11.58 -2.53
CA VAL A 24 -23.01 -12.39 -1.41
C VAL A 24 -22.29 -13.73 -1.24
N ARG A 25 -21.76 -14.34 -2.32
CA ARG A 25 -21.03 -15.63 -2.25
C ARG A 25 -19.51 -15.52 -2.11
N SER A 26 -18.93 -14.32 -2.22
CA SER A 26 -17.50 -14.08 -1.98
C SER A 26 -17.20 -13.53 -0.58
N PHE A 27 -18.21 -13.39 0.29
CA PHE A 27 -17.99 -13.28 1.73
C PHE A 27 -17.57 -14.65 2.26
N ASP A 28 -16.31 -14.98 2.10
CA ASP A 28 -15.69 -15.97 2.97
C ASP A 28 -15.80 -15.41 4.41
N SER A 29 -16.71 -15.98 5.19
CA SER A 29 -17.01 -15.58 6.57
C SER A 29 -15.80 -15.67 7.49
N TYR A 30 -14.70 -16.26 7.03
CA TYR A 30 -13.42 -16.34 7.72
C TYR A 30 -12.45 -15.19 7.39
N VAL A 31 -12.74 -14.33 6.40
CA VAL A 31 -11.78 -13.34 5.87
C VAL A 31 -12.20 -11.88 6.16
N LEU A 32 -13.48 -11.59 6.38
CA LEU A 32 -13.95 -10.24 6.72
C LEU A 32 -14.28 -10.09 8.21
N ASN A 33 -13.71 -9.06 8.83
CA ASN A 33 -14.10 -8.63 10.17
C ASN A 33 -15.58 -8.16 10.16
N PRO A 34 -16.41 -8.56 11.15
CA PRO A 34 -17.86 -8.33 11.18
C PRO A 34 -18.29 -6.87 10.99
N MET A 35 -17.47 -5.91 11.42
CA MET A 35 -17.75 -4.47 11.27
C MET A 35 -17.67 -4.02 9.80
N TYR A 36 -16.80 -4.65 9.01
CA TYR A 36 -16.64 -4.37 7.59
C TYR A 36 -17.71 -5.07 6.77
N GLN A 37 -18.15 -6.25 7.20
CA GLN A 37 -19.33 -6.90 6.63
C GLN A 37 -20.55 -5.98 6.73
N ALA A 38 -20.80 -5.37 7.90
CA ALA A 38 -21.91 -4.44 8.09
C ALA A 38 -21.81 -3.16 7.23
N ARG A 39 -20.60 -2.63 7.00
CA ARG A 39 -20.39 -1.44 6.16
C ARG A 39 -20.51 -1.74 4.67
N SER A 40 -19.99 -2.87 4.21
CA SER A 40 -20.16 -3.32 2.83
C SER A 40 -21.62 -3.70 2.56
N GLN A 41 -22.31 -4.31 3.52
CA GLN A 41 -23.76 -4.54 3.46
C GLN A 41 -24.54 -3.23 3.44
N LYS A 42 -24.18 -2.25 4.28
CA LYS A 42 -24.82 -0.94 4.30
C LYS A 42 -24.60 -0.17 3.00
N ALA A 43 -23.38 -0.17 2.46
CA ALA A 43 -23.08 0.46 1.16
C ALA A 43 -23.83 -0.24 0.02
N ALA A 44 -23.92 -1.57 0.04
CA ALA A 44 -24.74 -2.32 -0.91
C ALA A 44 -26.23 -1.97 -0.77
N VAL A 45 -26.75 -1.85 0.44
CA VAL A 45 -28.14 -1.44 0.72
C VAL A 45 -28.40 0.02 0.34
N GLU A 46 -27.46 0.93 0.56
CA GLU A 46 -27.58 2.35 0.17
C GLU A 46 -27.47 2.53 -1.34
N PHE A 47 -26.63 1.75 -2.01
CA PHE A 47 -26.57 1.68 -3.47
C PHE A 47 -27.88 1.10 -4.04
N LEU A 48 -28.38 0.00 -3.45
CA LEU A 48 -29.71 -0.56 -3.76
C LEU A 48 -30.84 0.43 -3.48
N TRP A 49 -30.73 1.27 -2.45
CA TRP A 49 -31.76 2.25 -2.09
C TRP A 49 -31.78 3.44 -3.06
N MET A 50 -30.60 3.91 -3.50
CA MET A 50 -30.49 4.96 -4.51
C MET A 50 -30.90 4.50 -5.90
N VAL A 51 -30.77 3.21 -6.22
CA VAL A 51 -31.11 2.63 -7.53
C VAL A 51 -32.53 2.02 -7.53
N GLY A 52 -33.00 1.50 -6.41
CA GLY A 52 -34.26 0.77 -6.24
C GLY A 52 -35.52 1.62 -6.15
N GLN A 53 -35.44 2.95 -6.24
CA GLN A 53 -36.63 3.79 -6.44
C GLN A 53 -37.18 3.74 -7.88
N ARG A 54 -36.60 2.94 -8.78
CA ARG A 54 -37.14 2.70 -10.12
C ARG A 54 -37.23 1.21 -10.46
N SER A 55 -38.46 0.69 -10.31
CA SER A 55 -39.00 -0.61 -10.75
C SER A 55 -38.74 -1.83 -9.88
N ASP A 56 -39.85 -2.38 -9.41
CA ASP A 56 -40.07 -3.80 -9.11
C ASP A 56 -39.66 -4.67 -10.31
N ILE A 57 -39.06 -5.85 -10.09
CA ILE A 57 -39.36 -7.09 -10.85
C ILE A 57 -38.66 -8.32 -10.26
N SER A 58 -39.50 -9.36 -10.20
CA SER A 58 -39.38 -10.82 -10.03
C SER A 58 -38.08 -11.54 -10.40
N SER A 59 -37.90 -12.68 -9.71
CA SER A 59 -36.76 -13.60 -9.61
C SER A 59 -36.57 -14.62 -10.75
N SER A 60 -35.32 -15.10 -10.80
CA SER A 60 -34.86 -16.47 -11.15
C SER A 60 -34.75 -16.85 -12.62
N GLU A 61 -33.51 -16.85 -13.15
CA GLU A 61 -32.95 -17.97 -13.92
C GLU A 61 -31.41 -17.86 -14.04
N LYS A 62 -30.73 -19.01 -14.04
CA LYS A 62 -29.27 -19.13 -14.16
C LYS A 62 -28.85 -18.68 -15.56
N LEU A 63 -28.02 -17.65 -15.70
CA LEU A 63 -27.60 -17.13 -17.01
C LEU A 63 -26.08 -17.20 -17.23
N ASN A 64 -25.74 -17.78 -18.38
CA ASN A 64 -24.41 -18.02 -18.95
C ASN A 64 -23.69 -16.73 -19.37
N CYS A 65 -22.37 -16.84 -19.52
CA CYS A 65 -21.36 -15.80 -19.80
C CYS A 65 -21.45 -15.10 -21.19
N GLU A 66 -22.64 -14.86 -21.73
CA GLU A 66 -22.86 -14.17 -23.02
C GLU A 66 -23.27 -12.69 -22.89
N ALA A 67 -23.28 -12.12 -21.68
CA ALA A 67 -23.95 -10.84 -21.38
C ALA A 67 -23.22 -9.54 -21.77
N LEU A 68 -22.10 -9.57 -22.51
CA LEU A 68 -21.29 -8.35 -22.79
C LEU A 68 -21.32 -7.84 -24.23
N SER A 69 -22.28 -8.28 -25.06
CA SER A 69 -22.55 -7.59 -26.33
C SER A 69 -23.24 -6.22 -26.16
N GLY A 70 -23.45 -5.75 -24.91
CA GLY A 70 -24.34 -4.61 -24.61
C GLY A 70 -23.70 -3.33 -24.05
N VAL A 71 -22.41 -3.30 -23.67
CA VAL A 71 -21.80 -2.07 -23.10
C VAL A 71 -21.35 -1.14 -24.22
N SER A 72 -21.86 0.09 -24.25
CA SER A 72 -21.54 1.04 -25.31
C SER A 72 -20.16 1.70 -25.10
N LYS A 73 -19.57 2.24 -26.17
CA LYS A 73 -18.32 3.00 -26.08
C LYS A 73 -18.49 4.29 -25.27
N GLU A 74 -19.67 4.91 -25.33
CA GLU A 74 -19.99 6.10 -24.56
C GLU A 74 -20.02 5.79 -23.05
N GLU A 75 -20.57 4.63 -22.66
CA GLU A 75 -20.62 4.18 -21.26
C GLU A 75 -19.20 3.94 -20.71
N LEU A 76 -18.34 3.27 -21.47
CA LEU A 76 -16.94 3.07 -21.08
C LEU A 76 -16.18 4.40 -20.92
N ALA A 77 -16.39 5.35 -21.83
CA ALA A 77 -15.79 6.68 -21.72
C ALA A 77 -16.27 7.44 -20.47
N TRP A 78 -17.56 7.31 -20.13
CA TRP A 78 -18.13 7.89 -18.93
C TRP A 78 -17.57 7.25 -17.65
N TRP A 79 -17.48 5.92 -17.59
CA TRP A 79 -16.82 5.20 -16.48
C TRP A 79 -15.37 5.63 -16.30
N LYS A 80 -14.61 5.69 -17.40
CA LYS A 80 -13.22 6.13 -17.38
C LYS A 80 -13.09 7.51 -16.75
N SER A 81 -13.91 8.47 -17.21
CA SER A 81 -13.90 9.85 -16.70
C SER A 81 -14.22 9.92 -15.20
N ASN A 82 -15.21 9.15 -14.73
CA ASN A 82 -15.61 9.14 -13.32
C ASN A 82 -14.56 8.50 -12.41
N ILE A 83 -13.95 7.40 -12.84
CA ILE A 83 -12.91 6.73 -12.07
C ILE A 83 -11.69 7.64 -11.97
N LEU A 84 -11.25 8.26 -13.07
CA LEU A 84 -10.14 9.22 -13.08
C LEU A 84 -10.42 10.42 -12.18
N TRP A 85 -11.62 10.99 -12.25
CA TRP A 85 -12.04 12.07 -11.36
C TRP A 85 -12.00 11.64 -9.89
N SER A 86 -12.47 10.43 -9.59
CA SER A 86 -12.50 9.89 -8.23
C SER A 86 -11.09 9.66 -7.69
N LEU A 87 -10.17 9.12 -8.49
CA LEU A 87 -8.76 8.91 -8.11
C LEU A 87 -8.09 10.22 -7.69
N ARG A 88 -8.37 11.33 -8.39
CA ARG A 88 -7.87 12.67 -8.01
C ARG A 88 -8.37 13.13 -6.64
N GLN A 89 -9.59 12.74 -6.24
CA GLN A 89 -10.12 13.09 -4.92
C GLN A 89 -9.36 12.43 -3.76
N TYR A 90 -8.74 11.26 -4.00
CA TYR A 90 -7.98 10.55 -2.98
C TYR A 90 -6.58 11.12 -2.73
N GLU A 91 -6.12 12.09 -3.53
CA GLU A 91 -4.82 12.75 -3.35
C GLU A 91 -4.80 13.70 -2.14
N CYS A 92 -5.97 14.09 -1.62
CA CYS A 92 -6.07 14.85 -0.38
C CYS A 92 -5.61 14.00 0.82
N PHE A 93 -4.53 14.42 1.48
CA PHE A 93 -3.94 13.68 2.62
C PHE A 93 -4.76 13.78 3.91
N GLU A 94 -5.59 14.81 4.07
CA GLU A 94 -6.46 14.99 5.24
C GLU A 94 -7.56 13.92 5.30
N LYS A 95 -7.95 13.38 4.14
CA LYS A 95 -8.98 12.34 4.02
C LYS A 95 -8.37 10.94 4.20
N PRO A 96 -9.01 10.08 5.01
CA PRO A 96 -8.57 8.69 5.13
C PRO A 96 -8.59 8.01 3.75
N LEU A 97 -7.62 7.14 3.50
CA LEU A 97 -7.56 6.41 2.25
C LEU A 97 -8.54 5.22 2.29
N VAL A 98 -9.73 5.41 1.73
CA VAL A 98 -10.79 4.39 1.67
C VAL A 98 -11.08 4.07 0.20
N MET A 99 -10.27 3.20 -0.41
CA MET A 99 -10.37 2.91 -1.85
C MET A 99 -11.13 1.61 -2.17
N TRP A 100 -11.78 0.98 -1.20
CA TRP A 100 -12.36 -0.36 -1.40
C TRP A 100 -13.41 -0.40 -2.51
N ASP A 101 -14.22 0.65 -2.64
CA ASP A 101 -15.25 0.72 -3.69
C ASP A 101 -14.62 0.85 -5.08
N ILE A 102 -13.57 1.67 -5.22
CA ILE A 102 -12.82 1.79 -6.47
C ILE A 102 -12.07 0.51 -6.80
N ILE A 103 -11.44 -0.13 -5.80
CA ILE A 103 -10.76 -1.41 -5.98
C ILE A 103 -11.74 -2.49 -6.45
N ALA A 104 -12.91 -2.58 -5.82
CA ALA A 104 -13.94 -3.54 -6.20
C ALA A 104 -14.46 -3.28 -7.62
N ALA A 105 -14.71 -2.02 -7.96
CA ALA A 105 -15.10 -1.63 -9.32
C ALA A 105 -14.02 -1.97 -10.35
N LEU A 106 -12.76 -1.61 -10.08
CA LEU A 106 -11.64 -1.91 -10.96
C LEU A 106 -11.40 -3.42 -11.11
N LEU A 107 -11.54 -4.21 -10.04
CA LEU A 107 -11.44 -5.67 -10.11
C LEU A 107 -12.54 -6.28 -10.96
N ALA A 108 -13.80 -5.86 -10.76
CA ALA A 108 -14.93 -6.31 -11.56
C ALA A 108 -14.73 -5.94 -13.04
N ILE A 109 -14.32 -4.70 -13.33
CA ILE A 109 -14.02 -4.28 -14.70
C ILE A 109 -12.81 -5.04 -15.27
N ASN A 110 -11.77 -5.31 -14.47
CA ASN A 110 -10.59 -6.04 -14.93
C ASN A 110 -10.91 -7.49 -15.31
N GLN A 111 -11.88 -8.12 -14.63
CA GLN A 111 -12.36 -9.46 -15.00
C GLN A 111 -13.13 -9.46 -16.32
N LEU A 112 -13.85 -8.38 -16.61
CA LEU A 112 -14.72 -8.26 -17.79
C LEU A 112 -13.97 -7.72 -19.02
N VAL A 113 -13.17 -6.68 -18.83
CA VAL A 113 -12.44 -5.93 -19.86
C VAL A 113 -11.03 -5.54 -19.34
N PRO A 114 -10.06 -6.46 -19.31
CA PRO A 114 -8.73 -6.21 -18.74
C PRO A 114 -7.99 -5.02 -19.36
N HIS A 115 -8.06 -4.88 -20.70
CA HIS A 115 -7.39 -3.79 -21.43
C HIS A 115 -7.91 -2.40 -21.02
N PHE A 116 -9.18 -2.29 -20.65
CA PHE A 116 -9.74 -1.01 -20.20
C PHE A 116 -9.08 -0.53 -18.91
N VAL A 117 -8.82 -1.44 -17.96
CA VAL A 117 -8.18 -1.09 -16.68
C VAL A 117 -6.74 -0.68 -16.90
N ASP A 118 -5.99 -1.40 -17.73
CA ASP A 118 -4.63 -1.01 -18.11
C ASP A 118 -4.61 0.38 -18.77
N ASP A 119 -5.47 0.65 -19.76
CA ASP A 119 -5.53 1.94 -20.46
C ASP A 119 -5.96 3.09 -19.53
N LEU A 120 -6.88 2.83 -18.61
CA LEU A 120 -7.32 3.78 -17.59
C LEU A 120 -6.18 4.14 -16.64
N LEU A 121 -5.43 3.14 -16.17
CA LEU A 121 -4.31 3.39 -15.26
C LEU A 121 -3.16 4.09 -15.98
N LEU A 122 -2.84 3.72 -17.22
CA LEU A 122 -1.83 4.41 -18.01
C LEU A 122 -2.22 5.89 -18.26
N GLU A 123 -3.49 6.18 -18.50
CA GLU A 123 -3.98 7.56 -18.58
C GLU A 123 -3.87 8.29 -17.25
N TRP A 124 -4.23 7.65 -16.14
CA TRP A 124 -4.08 8.23 -14.80
C TRP A 124 -2.62 8.60 -14.49
N LEU A 125 -1.69 7.66 -14.71
CA LEU A 125 -0.25 7.86 -14.54
C LEU A 125 0.27 8.98 -15.45
N SER A 126 -0.13 8.99 -16.72
CA SER A 126 0.25 10.03 -17.68
C SER A 126 -0.27 11.40 -17.26
N SER A 127 -1.49 11.48 -16.71
CA SER A 127 -2.10 12.73 -16.26
C SER A 127 -1.45 13.33 -15.01
N SER A 128 -0.64 12.53 -14.31
CA SER A 128 0.10 12.96 -13.11
C SER A 128 1.29 13.86 -13.47
N PHE A 129 1.67 13.91 -14.74
CA PHE A 129 2.70 14.81 -15.26
C PHE A 129 2.12 15.69 -16.38
N THR A 130 2.63 16.91 -16.50
CA THR A 130 2.18 17.90 -17.50
C THR A 130 2.56 17.55 -18.95
N GLU A 131 3.39 16.54 -19.16
CA GLU A 131 3.80 16.08 -20.50
C GLU A 131 2.84 15.00 -21.01
N SER A 132 2.12 15.32 -22.09
CA SER A 132 1.14 14.43 -22.69
C SER A 132 1.79 13.17 -23.27
N CYS A 133 1.73 12.06 -22.52
CA CYS A 133 2.23 10.75 -22.93
C CYS A 133 1.28 10.01 -23.90
N SER A 134 0.36 10.71 -24.58
CA SER A 134 -0.78 10.12 -25.31
C SER A 134 -0.44 9.27 -26.55
N LYS A 135 0.84 9.00 -26.80
CA LYS A 135 1.34 8.14 -27.90
C LYS A 135 2.45 7.16 -27.49
N LEU A 136 2.75 7.03 -26.20
CA LEU A 136 3.81 6.14 -25.71
C LEU A 136 3.28 4.70 -25.53
N SER A 137 4.14 3.71 -25.75
CA SER A 137 3.83 2.32 -25.38
C SER A 137 3.79 2.18 -23.86
N LYS A 138 3.09 1.15 -23.35
CA LYS A 138 2.98 0.86 -21.91
C LYS A 138 4.34 0.86 -21.22
N GLU A 139 5.32 0.19 -21.80
CA GLU A 139 6.69 0.07 -21.28
C GLU A 139 7.34 1.45 -21.11
N LYS A 140 7.17 2.33 -22.10
CA LYS A 140 7.72 3.69 -22.07
C LYS A 140 7.03 4.57 -21.04
N VAL A 141 5.70 4.46 -20.91
CA VAL A 141 4.93 5.19 -19.89
C VAL A 141 5.37 4.77 -18.50
N LEU A 142 5.41 3.46 -18.22
CA LEU A 142 5.80 2.94 -16.91
C LEU A 142 7.26 3.28 -16.58
N ALA A 143 8.18 3.15 -17.54
CA ALA A 143 9.58 3.51 -17.34
C ALA A 143 9.79 5.01 -17.08
N ASP A 144 9.10 5.89 -17.84
CA ASP A 144 9.17 7.33 -17.61
C ASP A 144 8.56 7.72 -16.25
N PHE A 145 7.44 7.10 -15.89
CA PHE A 145 6.78 7.30 -14.60
C PHE A 145 7.71 6.86 -13.44
N SER A 146 8.32 5.68 -13.53
CA SER A 146 9.29 5.16 -12.56
C SER A 146 10.45 6.13 -12.31
N ARG A 147 10.96 6.76 -13.38
CA ARG A 147 12.04 7.76 -13.29
C ARG A 147 11.61 9.05 -12.56
N ARG A 148 10.31 9.35 -12.54
CA ARG A 148 9.76 10.59 -11.98
C ARG A 148 9.09 10.41 -10.62
N LEU A 149 9.15 9.23 -10.01
CA LEU A 149 8.51 8.95 -8.72
C LEU A 149 8.90 9.94 -7.60
N SER A 150 10.12 10.50 -7.64
CA SER A 150 10.51 11.55 -6.68
C SER A 150 9.70 12.81 -6.76
N LYS A 151 9.12 13.14 -7.91
CA LYS A 151 8.32 14.35 -8.07
C LYS A 151 6.87 14.16 -7.61
N LEU A 152 6.50 12.96 -7.20
CA LEU A 152 5.15 12.63 -6.77
C LEU A 152 4.99 12.78 -5.26
N THR A 153 3.77 13.10 -4.85
CA THR A 153 3.41 13.12 -3.43
C THR A 153 3.48 11.71 -2.86
N SER A 154 3.80 11.58 -1.57
CA SER A 154 3.77 10.26 -0.91
C SER A 154 2.39 9.62 -1.00
N ARG A 155 1.34 10.46 -0.95
CA ARG A 155 -0.04 10.01 -1.11
C ARG A 155 -0.27 9.37 -2.48
N HIS A 156 0.26 9.95 -3.55
CA HIS A 156 0.12 9.39 -4.89
C HIS A 156 0.86 8.05 -5.01
N LEU A 157 2.04 7.91 -4.42
CA LEU A 157 2.76 6.63 -4.32
C LEU A 157 1.96 5.57 -3.53
N HIS A 158 1.29 5.97 -2.45
CA HIS A 158 0.40 5.08 -1.70
C HIS A 158 -0.78 4.59 -2.54
N LEU A 159 -1.41 5.47 -3.32
CA LEU A 159 -2.49 5.11 -4.25
C LEU A 159 -2.02 4.06 -5.26
N LEU A 160 -0.90 4.34 -5.91
CA LEU A 160 -0.27 3.44 -6.86
C LEU A 160 -0.02 2.07 -6.25
N ASN A 161 0.58 2.01 -5.06
CA ASN A 161 0.93 0.75 -4.41
C ASN A 161 -0.31 -0.07 -4.07
N VAL A 162 -1.41 0.57 -3.65
CA VAL A 162 -2.67 -0.13 -3.38
C VAL A 162 -3.29 -0.66 -4.67
N ILE A 163 -3.36 0.15 -5.74
CA ILE A 163 -3.91 -0.27 -7.03
C ILE A 163 -3.09 -1.43 -7.60
N CYS A 164 -1.75 -1.31 -7.63
CA CYS A 164 -0.87 -2.38 -8.10
C CYS A 164 -1.11 -3.67 -7.30
N ARG A 165 -1.14 -3.62 -5.97
CA ARG A 165 -1.32 -4.82 -5.13
C ARG A 165 -2.71 -5.42 -5.18
N ARG A 166 -3.76 -4.60 -5.31
CA ARG A 166 -5.15 -5.03 -5.13
C ARG A 166 -5.92 -5.22 -6.42
N VAL A 167 -5.49 -4.60 -7.51
CA VAL A 167 -6.15 -4.71 -8.82
C VAL A 167 -5.25 -5.53 -9.75
N ILE A 168 -4.05 -5.03 -10.02
CA ILE A 168 -3.17 -5.58 -11.06
C ILE A 168 -2.50 -6.88 -10.64
N LEU A 169 -1.99 -6.94 -9.41
CA LEU A 169 -1.29 -8.09 -8.83
C LEU A 169 -2.20 -8.85 -7.86
N SER A 170 -3.52 -8.78 -8.04
CA SER A 170 -4.51 -9.37 -7.13
C SER A 170 -4.37 -10.89 -6.96
N GLU A 171 -3.86 -11.57 -8.00
CA GLU A 171 -3.58 -13.02 -7.99
C GLU A 171 -2.25 -13.37 -7.30
N VAL A 172 -1.38 -12.39 -7.07
CA VAL A 172 -0.06 -12.58 -6.43
C VAL A 172 -0.20 -12.41 -4.92
N LYS A 173 0.20 -13.42 -4.15
CA LYS A 173 0.15 -13.32 -2.68
C LYS A 173 1.07 -12.20 -2.22
N ALA A 174 0.59 -11.37 -1.30
CA ALA A 174 1.38 -10.25 -0.77
C ALA A 174 2.70 -10.69 -0.13
N TYR A 175 2.75 -11.90 0.44
CA TYR A 175 3.98 -12.49 0.95
C TYR A 175 5.03 -12.66 -0.16
N ASP A 176 4.65 -13.23 -1.30
CA ASP A 176 5.53 -13.47 -2.45
C ASP A 176 6.07 -12.15 -3.03
N ILE A 177 5.24 -11.08 -3.01
CA ILE A 177 5.68 -9.74 -3.42
C ILE A 177 6.74 -9.18 -2.47
N ASN A 178 6.62 -9.46 -1.17
CA ASN A 178 7.48 -8.88 -0.15
C ASN A 178 8.80 -9.63 0.05
N SER A 179 8.86 -10.92 -0.29
CA SER A 179 9.99 -11.78 0.06
C SER A 179 11.20 -11.65 -0.86
N ASN A 180 11.12 -10.97 -2.01
CA ASN A 180 12.17 -10.94 -3.05
C ASN A 180 12.69 -12.35 -3.44
N GLU A 181 11.97 -13.42 -3.08
CA GLU A 181 12.28 -14.81 -3.39
C GLU A 181 11.82 -15.06 -4.84
N HIS A 182 12.63 -14.64 -5.81
CA HIS A 182 12.31 -14.68 -7.24
C HIS A 182 12.45 -16.06 -7.89
N ASP A 183 12.69 -17.14 -7.14
CA ASP A 183 13.20 -18.38 -7.74
C ASP A 183 12.17 -19.33 -8.37
N HIS A 184 10.86 -19.15 -8.18
CA HIS A 184 9.88 -20.09 -8.75
C HIS A 184 8.63 -19.41 -9.32
N ARG A 185 8.70 -18.88 -10.54
CA ARG A 185 7.50 -18.72 -11.38
C ARG A 185 7.78 -19.25 -12.79
N THR A 186 7.02 -20.28 -13.15
CA THR A 186 7.08 -21.00 -14.42
C THR A 186 5.79 -20.74 -15.19
N THR A 187 5.94 -20.33 -16.45
CA THR A 187 5.03 -20.45 -17.60
C THR A 187 3.75 -19.59 -17.66
N CYS A 188 3.85 -18.40 -18.29
CA CYS A 188 3.01 -17.88 -19.38
C CYS A 188 3.59 -16.54 -19.91
N GLU A 189 4.42 -16.60 -20.96
CA GLU A 189 5.39 -15.57 -21.37
C GLU A 189 4.82 -14.13 -21.55
N ASN A 190 3.63 -13.95 -22.14
CA ASN A 190 3.11 -12.60 -22.41
C ASN A 190 2.39 -11.90 -21.24
N ARG A 191 1.65 -12.65 -20.40
CA ARG A 191 0.97 -12.08 -19.23
C ARG A 191 1.97 -11.88 -18.08
N GLU A 192 2.98 -12.73 -18.00
CA GLU A 192 4.10 -12.60 -17.07
C GLU A 192 4.91 -11.33 -17.32
N GLU A 193 5.29 -11.03 -18.57
CA GLU A 193 6.06 -9.81 -18.88
C GLU A 193 5.33 -8.52 -18.47
N GLN A 194 4.02 -8.42 -18.76
CA GLN A 194 3.25 -7.24 -18.36
C GLN A 194 3.07 -7.13 -16.85
N MET A 195 2.89 -8.26 -16.16
CA MET A 195 2.83 -8.31 -14.71
C MET A 195 4.17 -7.88 -14.09
N MET A 196 5.29 -8.26 -14.72
CA MET A 196 6.63 -7.89 -14.27
C MET A 196 6.88 -6.38 -14.34
N LEU A 197 6.39 -5.67 -15.36
CA LEU A 197 6.52 -4.21 -15.45
C LEU A 197 5.77 -3.49 -14.30
N TRP A 198 4.55 -3.94 -14.01
CA TRP A 198 3.76 -3.41 -12.90
C TRP A 198 4.38 -3.76 -11.54
N MET A 199 4.97 -4.95 -11.42
CA MET A 199 5.72 -5.39 -10.24
C MET A 199 6.97 -4.52 -10.02
N ASP A 200 7.74 -4.25 -11.07
CA ASP A 200 8.92 -3.38 -11.00
C ASP A 200 8.55 -1.94 -10.59
N LEU A 201 7.48 -1.39 -11.18
CA LEU A 201 6.96 -0.08 -10.79
C LEU A 201 6.53 -0.07 -9.31
N LEU A 202 5.84 -1.11 -8.83
CA LEU A 202 5.47 -1.25 -7.41
C LEU A 202 6.71 -1.28 -6.51
N LEU A 203 7.71 -2.11 -6.83
CA LEU A 203 8.93 -2.25 -6.02
C LEU A 203 9.74 -0.94 -6.01
N THR A 204 9.77 -0.21 -7.12
CA THR A 204 10.43 1.10 -7.24
C THR A 204 9.70 2.16 -6.41
N SER A 205 8.35 2.19 -6.47
CA SER A 205 7.52 3.07 -5.63
C SER A 205 7.66 2.77 -4.13
N GLU A 206 7.72 1.49 -3.75
CA GLU A 206 7.96 1.10 -2.35
C GLU A 206 9.38 1.43 -1.89
N ARG A 207 10.38 1.35 -2.78
CA ARG A 207 11.74 1.83 -2.49
C ARG A 207 11.76 3.33 -2.24
N GLU A 208 11.11 4.12 -3.10
CA GLU A 208 10.99 5.57 -2.98
C GLU A 208 10.37 5.96 -1.62
N LEU A 209 9.26 5.33 -1.21
CA LEU A 209 8.66 5.56 0.11
C LEU A 209 9.57 5.14 1.27
N ARG A 210 10.36 4.08 1.09
CA ARG A 210 11.35 3.64 2.09
C ARG A 210 12.50 4.65 2.21
N GLU A 211 13.00 5.19 1.12
CA GLU A 211 14.03 6.24 1.12
C GLU A 211 13.52 7.49 1.86
N ARG A 212 12.27 7.92 1.59
CA ARG A 212 11.63 9.03 2.31
C ARG A 212 11.55 8.76 3.81
N LEU A 213 11.12 7.55 4.22
CA LEU A 213 11.06 7.15 5.62
C LEU A 213 12.44 7.15 6.29
N VAL A 214 13.46 6.60 5.63
CA VAL A 214 14.83 6.57 6.16
C VAL A 214 15.40 7.98 6.28
N GLY A 215 15.20 8.83 5.28
CA GLY A 215 15.64 10.22 5.31
C GLY A 215 15.01 11.01 6.45
N ILE A 216 13.71 10.82 6.73
CA ILE A 216 13.05 11.44 7.90
C ILE A 216 13.69 10.96 9.21
N ASN A 217 13.99 9.66 9.34
CA ASN A 217 14.62 9.10 10.55
C ASN A 217 15.99 9.73 10.82
N PHE A 218 16.86 9.79 9.81
CA PHE A 218 18.21 10.33 9.96
C PHE A 218 18.24 11.85 10.13
N ALA A 219 17.36 12.59 9.45
CA ALA A 219 17.21 14.02 9.66
C ALA A 219 16.70 14.33 11.07
N CYS A 220 15.72 13.55 11.56
CA CYS A 220 15.25 13.66 12.93
C CYS A 220 16.37 13.39 13.93
N SER A 221 17.09 12.27 13.78
CA SER A 221 18.22 11.93 14.65
C SER A 221 19.28 13.04 14.68
N SER A 222 19.57 13.65 13.52
CA SER A 222 20.54 14.74 13.42
C SER A 222 20.06 16.00 14.12
N LEU A 223 18.78 16.37 13.98
CA LEU A 223 18.20 17.50 14.70
C LEU A 223 18.22 17.27 16.22
N MET A 224 17.86 16.07 16.66
CA MET A 224 17.84 15.73 18.09
C MET A 224 19.24 15.73 18.72
N SER A 225 20.30 15.44 17.95
CA SER A 225 21.68 15.56 18.43
C SER A 225 22.12 17.01 18.71
N GLN A 226 21.40 17.99 18.16
CA GLN A 226 21.71 19.41 18.31
C GLN A 226 20.89 20.09 19.42
N VAL A 227 19.86 19.42 19.96
CA VAL A 227 18.98 19.96 20.99
C VAL A 227 19.42 19.44 22.37
N ASP A 228 19.60 20.34 23.33
CA ASP A 228 20.00 19.99 24.70
C ASP A 228 19.04 19.00 25.37
N ALA A 229 19.60 17.99 26.04
CA ALA A 229 18.89 16.87 26.68
C ALA A 229 17.85 17.27 27.75
N ASN A 230 17.84 18.54 28.18
CA ASN A 230 16.92 19.07 29.20
C ASN A 230 15.54 19.45 28.66
N MET A 231 15.34 19.42 27.33
CA MET A 231 14.06 19.70 26.69
C MET A 231 13.55 18.42 26.02
N SER A 232 13.26 17.36 26.79
CA SER A 232 12.52 16.22 26.28
C SER A 232 11.05 16.61 26.19
N PRO A 233 10.53 17.01 25.02
CA PRO A 233 9.18 17.49 24.96
C PRO A 233 8.28 16.25 24.86
N SER A 234 7.48 16.01 25.89
CA SER A 234 6.51 14.91 25.88
C SER A 234 5.61 15.03 24.64
N GLY A 235 5.53 13.97 23.83
CA GLY A 235 4.62 13.91 22.66
C GLY A 235 5.28 13.96 21.28
N TYR A 236 6.61 14.05 21.20
CA TYR A 236 7.35 14.01 19.92
C TYR A 236 7.60 12.57 19.45
N TRP A 237 7.57 12.37 18.14
CA TRP A 237 7.96 11.10 17.51
C TRP A 237 9.48 10.91 17.59
N TYR A 238 9.93 9.69 17.84
CA TYR A 238 11.35 9.35 17.99
C TYR A 238 11.81 8.38 16.88
N PRO A 239 12.96 8.62 16.23
CA PRO A 239 13.52 7.70 15.24
C PRO A 239 13.89 6.38 15.89
N SER A 240 13.76 5.28 15.14
CA SER A 240 14.08 3.94 15.63
C SER A 240 14.62 3.06 14.51
N GLY A 241 15.49 2.12 14.87
CA GLY A 241 16.10 1.20 13.91
C GLY A 241 17.12 1.83 12.96
N LEU A 242 17.76 2.93 13.37
CA LEU A 242 18.79 3.63 12.59
C LEU A 242 19.92 2.70 12.14
N ALA A 243 20.33 1.75 12.99
CA ALA A 243 21.37 0.76 12.66
C ALA A 243 20.95 -0.16 11.49
N GLN A 244 19.69 -0.63 11.49
CA GLN A 244 19.14 -1.47 10.42
C GLN A 244 18.93 -0.65 9.13
N MET A 245 18.47 0.59 9.25
CA MET A 245 18.35 1.50 8.10
C MET A 245 19.70 1.85 7.47
N GLU A 246 20.74 2.02 8.29
CA GLU A 246 22.12 2.21 7.83
C GLU A 246 22.60 0.99 7.02
N GLN A 247 22.36 -0.22 7.53
CA GLN A 247 22.65 -1.47 6.81
C GLN A 247 21.89 -1.53 5.48
N TRP A 248 20.60 -1.18 5.48
CA TRP A 248 19.79 -1.13 4.26
C TRP A 248 20.34 -0.15 3.21
N VAL A 249 20.78 1.04 3.64
CA VAL A 249 21.44 2.03 2.77
C VAL A 249 22.76 1.50 2.21
N GLY A 250 23.52 0.74 3.01
CA GLY A 250 24.79 0.13 2.59
C GLY A 250 24.64 -1.00 1.58
N CYS A 251 23.55 -1.78 1.64
CA CYS A 251 23.30 -2.90 0.73
C CYS A 251 22.54 -2.52 -0.54
N GLY A 252 21.94 -1.32 -0.59
CA GLY A 252 21.00 -0.92 -1.63
C GLY A 252 21.56 0.07 -2.66
N GLN A 253 20.96 0.04 -3.86
CA GLN A 253 20.94 1.22 -4.72
C GLN A 253 19.94 2.23 -4.13
N VAL A 254 20.48 3.28 -3.52
CA VAL A 254 19.76 4.42 -2.95
C VAL A 254 20.36 5.72 -3.48
N ARG A 255 19.59 6.81 -3.44
CA ARG A 255 20.07 8.13 -3.87
C ARG A 255 21.27 8.62 -3.07
N ASP A 256 22.21 9.28 -3.74
CA ASP A 256 23.44 9.79 -3.11
C ASP A 256 23.17 10.79 -1.99
N GLN A 257 22.13 11.61 -2.14
CA GLN A 257 21.69 12.54 -1.11
C GLN A 257 21.34 11.83 0.21
N LEU A 258 20.71 10.65 0.15
CA LEU A 258 20.41 9.86 1.34
C LEU A 258 21.69 9.29 1.96
N ARG A 259 22.64 8.82 1.13
CA ARG A 259 23.95 8.32 1.59
C ARG A 259 24.73 9.42 2.32
N LEU A 260 24.72 10.64 1.79
CA LEU A 260 25.34 11.80 2.41
C LEU A 260 24.69 12.11 3.77
N LEU A 261 23.36 12.13 3.84
CA LEU A 261 22.63 12.37 5.09
C LEU A 261 22.98 11.34 6.18
N VAL A 262 23.00 10.06 5.83
CA VAL A 262 23.36 8.96 6.75
C VAL A 262 24.81 9.11 7.23
N SER A 263 25.73 9.43 6.31
CA SER A 263 27.14 9.64 6.63
C SER A 263 27.33 10.83 7.58
N GLN A 264 26.63 11.94 7.34
CA GLN A 264 26.65 13.12 8.21
C GLN A 264 26.08 12.82 9.60
N ALA A 265 24.94 12.13 9.67
CA ALA A 265 24.35 11.72 10.94
C ALA A 265 25.29 10.84 11.77
N ASN A 266 26.03 9.93 11.11
CA ASN A 266 27.02 9.08 11.76
C ASN A 266 28.25 9.85 12.28
N LEU A 267 28.69 10.90 11.57
CA LEU A 267 29.77 11.77 12.03
C LEU A 267 29.36 12.56 13.28
N ASN A 268 28.13 13.07 13.29
CA ASN A 268 27.56 13.81 14.43
C ASN A 268 27.21 12.89 15.61
N GLY A 269 26.85 11.64 15.32
CA GLY A 269 26.42 10.62 16.28
C GLY A 269 27.53 10.03 17.18
N LYS A 270 28.81 10.29 16.90
CA LYS A 270 29.91 9.89 17.82
C LYS A 270 29.84 10.58 19.19
N SER A 271 29.00 11.62 19.33
CA SER A 271 28.74 12.37 20.57
C SER A 271 27.58 11.79 21.41
N LEU A 272 26.59 11.11 20.81
CA LEU A 272 25.47 10.51 21.56
C LEU A 272 25.78 9.06 21.93
N GLY A 273 26.22 8.86 23.16
CA GLY A 273 26.41 7.54 23.73
C GLY A 273 25.17 6.66 23.64
N SER A 274 25.35 5.45 23.13
CA SER A 274 24.90 4.22 23.78
C SER A 274 23.40 4.04 24.09
N ARG A 275 22.48 4.63 23.32
CA ARG A 275 21.06 4.25 23.39
C ARG A 275 20.57 3.75 22.03
N ASP A 276 20.62 2.43 21.85
CA ASP A 276 19.94 1.63 20.83
C ASP A 276 20.58 1.41 19.45
N HIS A 277 21.89 1.60 19.29
CA HIS A 277 22.60 1.12 18.08
C HIS A 277 23.00 -0.36 18.18
N VAL A 278 22.03 -1.24 18.46
CA VAL A 278 22.26 -2.68 18.38
C VAL A 278 22.27 -3.07 16.89
N ARG A 279 23.47 -3.14 16.32
CA ARG A 279 23.70 -3.62 14.94
C ARG A 279 23.44 -5.12 14.79
N GLU A 280 23.60 -5.88 15.88
CA GLU A 280 23.45 -7.33 15.89
C GLU A 280 22.14 -7.73 16.57
N GLU A 281 21.13 -8.04 15.76
CA GLU A 281 19.84 -8.48 16.27
C GLU A 281 19.87 -9.97 16.64
N ARG A 282 19.02 -10.36 17.61
CA ARG A 282 18.92 -11.75 18.07
C ARG A 282 17.53 -12.31 17.85
N CYS A 283 17.48 -13.60 17.55
CA CYS A 283 16.24 -14.32 17.38
C CYS A 283 15.49 -14.44 18.72
N PRO A 284 14.20 -14.07 18.79
CA PRO A 284 13.44 -14.19 20.03
C PRO A 284 13.16 -15.65 20.44
N TYR A 285 13.31 -16.61 19.51
CA TYR A 285 13.01 -18.02 19.76
C TYR A 285 14.24 -18.84 20.17
N CYS A 286 15.39 -18.59 19.55
CA CYS A 286 16.61 -19.38 19.78
C CYS A 286 17.84 -18.56 20.18
N THR A 287 17.69 -17.24 20.36
CA THR A 287 18.76 -16.29 20.72
C THR A 287 19.93 -16.16 19.74
N ALA A 288 19.97 -16.99 18.68
CA ALA A 288 20.97 -16.90 17.61
C ALA A 288 20.97 -15.52 16.94
N SER A 289 22.12 -15.13 16.42
CA SER A 289 22.28 -13.89 15.67
C SER A 289 21.39 -13.89 14.41
N VAL A 290 20.96 -12.69 14.02
CA VAL A 290 20.11 -12.45 12.86
C VAL A 290 20.79 -11.40 11.99
N PRO A 291 21.44 -11.79 10.88
CA PRO A 291 22.03 -10.82 9.97
C PRO A 291 20.95 -9.97 9.29
N PHE A 292 21.34 -8.77 8.88
CA PHE A 292 20.50 -7.93 8.05
C PHE A 292 20.70 -8.30 6.58
N GLU A 293 19.75 -9.06 6.02
CA GLU A 293 19.73 -9.46 4.61
C GLU A 293 18.64 -8.72 3.84
N TYR A 294 17.43 -8.64 4.40
CA TYR A 294 16.26 -8.02 3.78
C TYR A 294 15.56 -7.07 4.74
N ALA A 295 14.83 -6.08 4.20
CA ALA A 295 14.12 -5.07 5.00
C ALA A 295 12.80 -5.57 5.63
N GLU A 296 12.21 -6.63 5.08
CA GLU A 296 10.86 -7.09 5.45
C GLU A 296 10.86 -8.43 6.22
N VAL A 297 11.82 -9.29 5.92
CA VAL A 297 11.96 -10.64 6.48
C VAL A 297 13.40 -10.80 6.98
N ALA A 298 13.57 -11.57 8.05
CA ALA A 298 14.89 -11.96 8.52
C ALA A 298 14.92 -13.45 8.85
N TYR A 299 16.10 -14.05 8.77
CA TYR A 299 16.30 -15.46 9.10
C TYR A 299 17.44 -15.56 10.10
N CYS A 300 17.19 -16.16 11.27
CA CYS A 300 18.27 -16.39 12.23
C CYS A 300 19.29 -17.40 11.70
N GLN A 301 20.49 -17.41 12.26
CA GLN A 301 21.54 -18.39 11.89
C GLN A 301 21.28 -19.80 12.42
N GLY A 302 20.24 -19.99 13.25
CA GLY A 302 19.96 -21.26 13.92
C GLY A 302 20.87 -21.48 15.14
N ALA A 303 20.49 -22.42 16.02
CA ALA A 303 21.34 -22.82 17.14
C ALA A 303 22.40 -23.83 16.65
N ASN A 304 23.68 -23.48 16.74
CA ASN A 304 24.78 -24.40 16.46
C ASN A 304 24.81 -25.50 17.53
N SER A 305 24.14 -26.61 17.26
CA SER A 305 24.12 -27.79 18.13
C SER A 305 24.85 -28.91 17.40
N ASN A 306 26.11 -29.17 17.79
CA ASN A 306 26.89 -30.35 17.40
C ASN A 306 26.77 -30.79 15.92
N GLY A 307 27.23 -29.95 14.98
CA GLY A 307 27.51 -30.35 13.60
C GLY A 307 26.33 -30.36 12.62
N ASN A 308 25.09 -30.18 13.08
CA ASN A 308 23.93 -29.95 12.22
C ASN A 308 23.49 -28.48 12.30
N VAL A 309 23.30 -27.84 11.14
CA VAL A 309 22.71 -26.49 11.05
C VAL A 309 21.28 -26.59 11.58
N GLY A 310 21.03 -26.02 12.76
CA GLY A 310 19.68 -26.00 13.36
C GLY A 310 18.68 -25.27 12.47
N GLN A 311 17.38 -25.56 12.63
CA GLN A 311 16.33 -24.88 11.86
C GLN A 311 16.41 -23.35 12.03
N ARG A 312 16.48 -22.63 10.90
CA ARG A 312 16.45 -21.16 10.87
C ARG A 312 15.02 -20.70 11.10
N HIS A 313 14.81 -19.84 12.08
CA HIS A 313 13.53 -19.19 12.31
C HIS A 313 13.37 -18.03 11.34
N LYS A 314 12.23 -18.00 10.65
CA LYS A 314 11.80 -16.85 9.86
C LYS A 314 11.14 -15.82 10.76
N LEU A 315 11.63 -14.59 10.68
CA LEU A 315 11.25 -13.46 11.52
C LEU A 315 10.73 -12.32 10.64
N VAL A 316 9.83 -11.51 11.19
CA VAL A 316 9.25 -10.36 10.49
C VAL A 316 9.95 -9.09 10.94
N ARG A 317 10.36 -8.23 10.01
CA ARG A 317 10.88 -6.91 10.32
C ARG A 317 9.77 -5.86 10.33
N CYS A 318 9.93 -4.86 11.17
CA CYS A 318 9.03 -3.74 11.27
C CYS A 318 9.14 -2.88 10.02
N ALA A 319 8.03 -2.68 9.30
CA ALA A 319 7.96 -1.82 8.12
C ALA A 319 8.38 -0.36 8.36
N VAL A 320 8.44 0.08 9.62
CA VAL A 320 8.84 1.45 10.00
C VAL A 320 10.30 1.54 10.45
N SER A 321 10.76 0.60 11.30
CA SER A 321 12.12 0.66 11.88
C SER A 321 13.10 -0.32 11.25
N MET A 322 12.64 -1.23 10.39
CA MET A 322 13.40 -2.37 9.85
C MET A 322 13.96 -3.33 10.91
N GLN A 323 13.67 -3.13 12.20
CA GLN A 323 14.07 -4.03 13.27
C GLN A 323 13.19 -5.27 13.33
N ILE A 324 13.70 -6.37 13.87
CA ILE A 324 12.90 -7.56 14.17
C ILE A 324 11.71 -7.17 15.06
N CYS A 325 10.51 -7.52 14.62
CA CYS A 325 9.29 -7.29 15.38
C CYS A 325 9.31 -8.12 16.68
N PRO A 326 8.84 -7.55 17.81
CA PRO A 326 8.52 -8.34 18.99
C PRO A 326 7.38 -9.33 18.68
N THR A 327 7.21 -10.33 19.54
CA THR A 327 6.20 -11.38 19.35
C THR A 327 4.78 -10.82 19.26
N THR A 328 4.38 -9.87 20.12
CA THR A 328 3.11 -9.13 20.06
C THR A 328 3.15 -7.93 21.03
N PRO A 329 2.34 -6.87 20.86
CA PRO A 329 1.36 -6.63 19.79
C PRO A 329 1.98 -5.94 18.57
N LEU A 330 1.47 -6.27 17.37
CA LEU A 330 1.92 -5.70 16.10
C LEU A 330 0.75 -5.07 15.34
N TRP A 331 1.03 -3.94 14.71
CA TRP A 331 0.18 -3.43 13.64
C TRP A 331 0.41 -4.24 12.37
N PHE A 332 -0.63 -4.47 11.58
CA PHE A 332 -0.53 -5.09 10.27
C PHE A 332 -1.34 -4.33 9.22
N CYS A 333 -0.81 -4.26 8.01
CA CYS A 333 -1.52 -3.67 6.89
C CYS A 333 -2.35 -4.74 6.19
N ILE A 334 -3.66 -4.55 6.08
CA ILE A 334 -4.48 -5.46 5.29
C ILE A 334 -4.09 -5.48 3.82
N CYS A 335 -3.51 -4.42 3.26
CA CYS A 335 -3.15 -4.36 1.84
C CYS A 335 -1.85 -5.09 1.48
N CYS A 336 -0.73 -4.73 2.11
CA CYS A 336 0.58 -5.32 1.81
C CYS A 336 1.02 -6.40 2.80
N HIS A 337 0.22 -6.69 3.83
CA HIS A 337 0.50 -7.69 4.88
C HIS A 337 1.79 -7.44 5.70
N ARG A 338 2.46 -6.30 5.50
CA ARG A 338 3.58 -5.87 6.32
C ARG A 338 3.14 -5.57 7.75
N ARG A 339 4.06 -5.77 8.69
CA ARG A 339 3.84 -5.55 10.11
C ARG A 339 4.69 -4.40 10.61
N ALA A 340 4.21 -3.70 11.63
CA ALA A 340 4.95 -2.63 12.26
C ALA A 340 4.75 -2.67 13.78
N SER A 341 5.86 -2.60 14.53
CA SER A 341 5.85 -2.41 15.98
C SER A 341 5.80 -0.94 16.38
N LYS A 342 6.13 -0.04 15.44
CA LYS A 342 6.13 1.42 15.59
C LYS A 342 5.26 2.06 14.51
N LEU A 343 4.82 3.29 14.72
CA LEU A 343 4.08 4.06 13.73
C LEU A 343 5.02 4.99 12.96
N ALA A 344 4.75 5.18 11.67
CA ALA A 344 5.49 6.11 10.85
C ALA A 344 5.21 7.57 11.25
N PRO A 345 6.15 8.50 11.02
CA PRO A 345 5.97 9.90 11.34
C PRO A 345 5.02 10.56 10.32
N GLU A 346 4.24 11.55 10.75
CA GLU A 346 3.25 12.24 9.90
C GLU A 346 3.83 12.79 8.58
N PRO A 347 5.04 13.41 8.55
CA PRO A 347 5.62 13.93 7.31
C PRO A 347 5.78 12.89 6.20
N LEU A 348 5.82 11.59 6.52
CA LEU A 348 5.86 10.56 5.47
C LEU A 348 4.61 10.59 4.58
N PHE A 349 3.45 10.96 5.13
CA PHE A 349 2.16 10.90 4.43
C PHE A 349 1.78 12.21 3.73
N THR A 350 2.40 13.32 4.11
CA THR A 350 2.06 14.67 3.61
C THR A 350 3.10 15.24 2.65
N MET A 351 4.23 14.55 2.47
CA MET A 351 5.32 14.96 1.60
C MET A 351 4.87 15.09 0.13
N VAL A 352 5.13 16.27 -0.46
CA VAL A 352 4.71 16.62 -1.82
C VAL A 352 5.65 16.09 -2.90
N GLU A 353 6.94 15.97 -2.59
CA GLU A 353 7.97 15.39 -3.43
C GLU A 353 9.17 14.96 -2.57
N TYR A 354 10.11 14.24 -3.15
CA TYR A 354 11.35 13.87 -2.48
C TYR A 354 12.11 15.14 -2.08
N PRO A 355 12.42 15.34 -0.79
CA PRO A 355 12.93 16.60 -0.31
C PRO A 355 14.40 16.80 -0.69
N GLU A 356 14.75 18.01 -1.14
CA GLU A 356 16.15 18.42 -1.33
C GLU A 356 16.90 18.56 0.01
N ASN A 357 16.18 18.81 1.10
CA ASN A 357 16.73 18.83 2.44
C ASN A 357 15.72 18.23 3.43
N PHE A 358 16.04 17.07 4.01
CA PHE A 358 15.16 16.45 5.00
C PHE A 358 15.07 17.24 6.32
N ALA A 359 16.05 18.09 6.65
CA ALA A 359 16.03 18.85 7.90
C ALA A 359 14.89 19.89 7.95
N SER A 360 14.52 20.47 6.80
CA SER A 360 13.43 21.46 6.72
C SER A 360 12.06 20.84 7.04
N LEU A 361 11.88 19.54 6.82
CA LEU A 361 10.66 18.80 7.14
C LEU A 361 10.48 18.52 8.63
N VAL A 362 11.58 18.45 9.38
CA VAL A 362 11.59 18.04 10.79
C VAL A 362 11.43 19.26 11.73
N GLY A 363 11.76 20.47 11.24
CA GLY A 363 11.85 21.69 12.05
C GLY A 363 10.57 22.23 12.69
N SER A 364 9.38 21.71 12.35
CA SER A 364 8.08 22.31 12.74
C SER A 364 7.24 21.51 13.75
N SER A 365 7.79 20.46 14.38
CA SER A 365 7.15 19.49 15.32
C SER A 365 6.89 18.14 14.66
N LEU A 366 7.83 17.21 14.87
CA LEU A 366 7.69 15.83 14.40
C LEU A 366 6.69 15.08 15.29
N ARG A 367 5.44 15.07 14.87
CA ARG A 367 4.36 14.37 15.59
C ARG A 367 4.26 12.94 15.11
N VAL A 368 3.89 12.05 16.05
CA VAL A 368 3.40 10.73 15.67
C VAL A 368 2.15 10.93 14.83
N ALA A 369 2.04 10.22 13.70
CA ALA A 369 0.81 10.27 12.91
C ALA A 369 -0.40 10.00 13.81
N SER A 370 -1.40 10.87 13.74
CA SER A 370 -2.64 10.76 14.53
C SER A 370 -3.39 9.45 14.26
N LYS A 371 -3.13 8.82 13.11
CA LYS A 371 -3.69 7.56 12.68
C LYS A 371 -2.57 6.54 12.43
N PRO A 372 -2.76 5.26 12.79
CA PRO A 372 -1.81 4.20 12.51
C PRO A 372 -1.86 3.84 11.02
N LEU A 373 -1.12 4.54 10.16
CA LEU A 373 -1.14 4.32 8.70
C LEU A 373 0.05 3.47 8.24
N CYS A 374 -0.16 2.65 7.20
CA CYS A 374 0.89 1.86 6.59
C CYS A 374 1.85 2.76 5.79
N PRO A 375 3.18 2.70 6.02
CA PRO A 375 4.14 3.56 5.33
C PRO A 375 4.19 3.33 3.80
N PHE A 376 3.74 2.16 3.33
CA PHE A 376 3.79 1.79 1.90
C PHE A 376 2.45 1.90 1.18
N CYS A 377 1.33 1.85 1.91
CA CYS A 377 -0.01 1.83 1.30
C CYS A 377 -0.89 3.00 1.72
N GLY A 378 -0.51 3.78 2.74
CA GLY A 378 -1.36 4.85 3.30
C GLY A 378 -2.68 4.36 3.94
N ILE A 379 -2.97 3.06 3.90
CA ILE A 379 -4.15 2.44 4.50
C ILE A 379 -3.96 2.30 6.02
N LEU A 380 -5.06 2.47 6.76
CA LEU A 380 -5.12 2.25 8.20
C LEU A 380 -4.68 0.83 8.57
N LEU A 381 -3.68 0.74 9.45
CA LEU A 381 -3.19 -0.49 10.04
C LEU A 381 -4.20 -1.01 11.05
N GLN A 382 -4.29 -2.33 11.13
CA GLN A 382 -5.10 -3.04 12.11
C GLN A 382 -4.20 -3.64 13.20
N ARG A 383 -4.76 -3.85 14.40
CA ARG A 383 -4.13 -4.67 15.45
C ARG A 383 -4.94 -5.95 15.59
N HIS A 384 -4.25 -7.09 15.60
CA HIS A 384 -4.85 -8.30 16.16
C HIS A 384 -4.85 -8.12 17.68
N GLN A 385 -5.93 -7.56 18.23
CA GLN A 385 -6.24 -7.79 19.63
C GLN A 385 -7.01 -9.11 19.72
N PRO A 386 -6.70 -9.98 20.69
CA PRO A 386 -7.59 -11.06 21.06
C PRO A 386 -8.98 -10.48 21.36
N GLU A 387 -10.04 -11.11 20.87
CA GLU A 387 -11.41 -10.59 20.97
C GLU A 387 -11.83 -10.29 22.42
N PHE A 388 -11.24 -10.97 23.41
CA PHE A 388 -11.50 -10.74 24.84
C PHE A 388 -10.92 -9.43 25.41
N LEU A 389 -10.05 -8.72 24.67
CA LEU A 389 -9.52 -7.40 25.06
C LEU A 389 -10.23 -6.23 24.36
N LEU A 390 -11.20 -6.52 23.49
CA LEU A 390 -12.03 -5.50 22.87
C LEU A 390 -13.03 -4.99 23.91
N SER A 391 -12.72 -3.87 24.54
CA SER A 391 -13.70 -3.11 25.33
C SER A 391 -14.85 -2.68 24.42
N THR A 392 -16.10 -2.82 24.86
CA THR A 392 -17.30 -2.33 24.15
C THR A 392 -17.41 -0.81 24.16
N ALA A 393 -16.44 -0.09 24.73
CA ALA A 393 -16.42 1.37 24.72
C ALA A 393 -15.90 1.89 23.37
N PRO A 394 -16.59 2.85 22.72
CA PRO A 394 -16.16 3.43 21.46
C PRO A 394 -14.85 4.23 21.64
N VAL A 395 -13.93 4.07 20.69
CA VAL A 395 -12.67 4.82 20.54
C VAL A 395 -12.92 6.14 19.84
#